data_AF-A0A257GPQ3-F1
#
_entry.id   AF-A0A257GPQ3-F1
#
_cell.length_a   1.000
_cell.length_b   1.000
_cell.length_c   1.000
_cell.angle_alpha   90.00
_cell.angle_beta   90.00
_cell.angle_gamma   90.00
#
_symmetry.space_group_name_H-M   'P 1'
#
loop_
_entity.id
_entity.type
_entity.pdbx_description
1 polymer ?
#
loop_
_entity_poly.entity_id
_entity_poly.type
_entity_poly.pdbx_seq_one_letter_code
_entity_poly.pdbx_strand_id
1 'polypeptide(L)'
;MSDLNTRIKAMHQSDTRIAWAFVIGLWLAIGFVMWGTWDLAPSGGARVMLLIGGALVLIYNTAAIMAMLRHYREDRDFMYGLDIKFLDAARAAKGK
;
A
#
# COMPACT_ATOMS: atom_id res chain seq x y z
N MET A 1 22.51 4.64 18.43
CA MET A 1 21.25 3.87 18.45
C MET A 1 20.02 4.70 18.07
N SER A 2 19.94 5.98 18.43
CA SER A 2 18.81 6.88 18.06
C SER A 2 18.70 7.14 16.55
N ASP A 3 19.83 7.30 15.86
CA ASP A 3 19.85 7.61 14.41
C ASP A 3 19.35 6.44 13.54
N LEU A 4 19.77 5.21 13.87
CA LEU A 4 19.38 4.00 13.15
C LEU A 4 17.86 3.77 13.20
N ASN A 5 17.27 3.81 14.41
CA ASN A 5 15.83 3.65 14.58
C ASN A 5 15.02 4.77 13.90
N THR A 6 15.59 5.97 13.79
CA THR A 6 14.96 7.09 13.09
C THR A 6 14.92 6.85 11.58
N ARG A 7 16.01 6.37 11.00
CA ARG A 7 16.10 5.99 9.57
C ARG A 7 15.19 4.82 9.22
N ILE A 8 15.12 3.79 10.07
CA ILE A 8 14.19 2.64 9.90
C ILE A 8 12.74 3.13 9.88
N LYS A 9 12.35 3.99 10.82
CA LYS A 9 11.00 4.54 10.87
C LYS A 9 10.66 5.39 9.63
N ALA A 10 11.60 6.20 9.15
CA ALA A 10 11.39 7.04 7.97
C ALA A 10 11.15 6.20 6.69
N MET A 11 11.92 5.12 6.51
CA MET A 11 11.75 4.21 5.36
C MET A 11 10.40 3.50 5.42
N HIS A 12 10.07 2.90 6.57
CA HIS A 12 8.76 2.27 6.78
C HIS A 12 7.59 3.25 6.56
N GLN A 13 7.71 4.50 7.00
CA GLN A 13 6.67 5.52 6.77
C GLN A 13 6.53 5.88 5.29
N SER A 14 7.62 5.87 4.52
CA SER A 14 7.57 6.09 3.07
C SER A 14 6.80 4.98 2.37
N ASP A 15 7.13 3.73 2.65
CA ASP A 15 6.50 2.58 2.00
C ASP A 15 5.02 2.46 2.37
N THR A 16 4.71 2.75 3.64
CA THR A 16 3.31 2.83 4.11
C THR A 16 2.53 3.91 3.36
N ARG A 17 3.13 5.09 3.11
CA ARG A 17 2.48 6.16 2.34
C ARG A 17 2.21 5.75 0.89
N ILE A 18 3.16 5.08 0.25
CA ILE A 18 3.00 4.61 -1.14
C ILE A 18 1.90 3.53 -1.20
N ALA A 19 1.88 2.59 -0.26
CA ALA A 19 0.83 1.57 -0.18
C ALA A 19 -0.57 2.20 -0.05
N TRP A 20 -0.72 3.22 0.81
CA TRP A 20 -1.98 3.94 0.93
C TRP A 20 -2.34 4.77 -0.32
N ALA A 21 -1.35 5.35 -1.01
CA ALA A 21 -1.59 6.05 -2.26
C ALA A 21 -2.18 5.11 -3.33
N PHE A 22 -1.70 3.87 -3.41
CA PHE A 22 -2.29 2.84 -4.29
C PHE A 22 -3.73 2.50 -3.92
N VAL A 23 -4.03 2.34 -2.62
CA VAL A 23 -5.40 2.09 -2.15
C VAL A 23 -6.32 3.24 -2.56
N ILE A 24 -5.93 4.49 -2.27
CA ILE A 24 -6.72 5.67 -2.63
C ILE A 24 -6.92 5.76 -4.14
N GLY A 25 -5.85 5.53 -4.92
CA GLY A 25 -5.92 5.51 -6.39
C GLY A 25 -6.92 4.48 -6.92
N LEU A 26 -6.94 3.28 -6.34
CA LEU A 26 -7.91 2.24 -6.69
C LEU A 26 -9.34 2.66 -6.36
N TRP A 27 -9.57 3.23 -5.17
CA TRP A 27 -10.89 3.74 -4.77
C TRP A 27 -11.41 4.81 -5.74
N LEU A 28 -10.54 5.76 -6.12
CA LEU A 28 -10.89 6.79 -7.08
C LEU A 28 -11.17 6.21 -8.47
N ALA A 29 -10.37 5.25 -8.94
CA ALA A 29 -10.56 4.61 -10.24
C ALA A 29 -11.89 3.85 -10.32
N ILE A 30 -12.20 3.00 -9.33
CA ILE A 30 -13.45 2.24 -9.29
C ILE A 30 -14.64 3.18 -9.11
N GLY A 31 -14.52 4.20 -8.23
CA GLY A 31 -15.56 5.21 -8.05
C GLY A 31 -15.86 5.99 -9.33
N PHE A 32 -14.81 6.41 -10.06
CA PHE A 32 -14.93 7.08 -11.35
C PHE A 32 -15.64 6.21 -12.39
N VAL A 33 -15.25 4.93 -12.50
CA VAL A 33 -15.90 3.99 -13.42
C VAL A 33 -17.37 3.78 -13.06
N MET A 34 -17.69 3.57 -11.78
CA MET A 34 -19.09 3.44 -11.34
C MET A 34 -19.92 4.68 -11.67
N TRP A 35 -19.37 5.87 -11.48
CA TRP A 35 -20.05 7.11 -11.83
C TRP A 35 -20.26 7.23 -13.36
N GLY A 36 -19.21 7.03 -14.15
CA GLY A 36 -19.27 7.18 -15.61
C GLY A 36 -20.14 6.12 -16.30
N THR A 37 -20.34 4.96 -15.67
CA THR A 37 -21.11 3.84 -16.23
C THR A 37 -22.52 3.71 -15.66
N TRP A 38 -22.91 4.55 -14.69
CA TRP A 38 -24.16 4.39 -13.96
C TRP A 38 -25.42 4.36 -14.85
N ASP A 39 -25.44 5.24 -15.84
CA ASP A 39 -26.54 5.35 -16.81
C ASP A 39 -26.43 4.36 -17.98
N LEU A 40 -25.27 3.72 -18.15
CA LEU A 40 -25.07 2.62 -19.11
C LEU A 40 -25.62 1.29 -18.58
N ALA A 41 -25.79 1.15 -17.27
CA ALA A 41 -26.33 -0.05 -16.66
C ALA A 41 -27.82 -0.23 -17.02
N PRO A 42 -28.20 -1.31 -17.73
CA PRO A 42 -29.50 -1.42 -18.39
C PRO A 42 -30.67 -1.71 -17.43
N SER A 43 -30.40 -2.06 -16.18
CA SER A 43 -31.42 -2.40 -15.19
C SER A 43 -30.94 -2.14 -13.76
N GLY A 44 -31.89 -2.06 -12.82
CA GLY A 44 -31.57 -1.97 -11.39
C GLY A 44 -30.73 -3.15 -10.89
N GLY A 45 -30.99 -4.36 -11.39
CA GLY A 45 -30.19 -5.54 -11.07
C GLY A 45 -28.73 -5.42 -11.52
N ALA A 46 -28.49 -4.91 -12.73
CA ALA A 46 -27.13 -4.65 -13.23
C ALA A 46 -26.38 -3.64 -12.34
N ARG A 47 -27.07 -2.58 -11.89
CA ARG A 47 -26.49 -1.59 -10.96
C ARG A 47 -26.11 -2.21 -9.62
N VAL A 48 -26.97 -3.05 -9.05
CA VAL A 48 -26.67 -3.79 -7.81
C VAL A 48 -25.45 -4.69 -8.00
N MET A 49 -25.36 -5.39 -9.12
CA MET A 49 -24.22 -6.27 -9.42
C MET A 49 -22.91 -5.47 -9.55
N LEU A 50 -22.94 -4.31 -10.21
CA LEU A 50 -21.80 -3.39 -10.31
C LEU A 50 -21.38 -2.88 -8.93
N LEU A 51 -22.34 -2.49 -8.08
CA LEU A 51 -22.06 -2.03 -6.72
C LEU A 51 -21.41 -3.12 -5.87
N ILE A 52 -21.95 -4.35 -5.90
CA ILE A 52 -21.39 -5.48 -5.15
C ILE A 52 -19.99 -5.81 -5.68
N GLY A 53 -19.83 -5.96 -7.00
CA GLY A 53 -18.53 -6.27 -7.61
C GLY A 53 -17.47 -5.22 -7.30
N GLY A 54 -17.81 -3.93 -7.47
CA GLY A 54 -16.93 -2.81 -7.12
C GLY A 54 -16.59 -2.79 -5.63
N ALA A 55 -17.56 -2.99 -4.74
CA ALA A 55 -17.32 -3.04 -3.30
C ALA A 55 -16.40 -4.20 -2.91
N LEU A 56 -16.57 -5.40 -3.48
CA LEU A 56 -15.69 -6.54 -3.20
C LEU A 56 -14.25 -6.24 -3.64
N VAL A 57 -14.05 -5.69 -4.85
CA VAL A 57 -12.71 -5.29 -5.33
C VAL A 57 -12.05 -4.33 -4.36
N LEU A 58 -12.78 -3.30 -3.93
CA LEU A 58 -12.25 -2.27 -3.02
C LEU A 58 -11.93 -2.82 -1.63
N ILE A 59 -12.86 -3.58 -1.04
CA ILE A 59 -12.70 -4.12 0.32
C ILE A 59 -11.55 -5.12 0.36
N TYR A 60 -11.52 -6.09 -0.57
CA TYR A 60 -10.48 -7.12 -0.55
C TYR A 60 -9.09 -6.56 -0.86
N ASN A 61 -8.97 -5.63 -1.80
CA ASN A 61 -7.66 -5.00 -2.07
C ASN A 61 -7.20 -4.16 -0.88
N THR A 62 -8.09 -3.40 -0.25
CA THR A 62 -7.75 -2.64 0.95
C THR A 62 -7.34 -3.57 2.10
N ALA A 63 -8.06 -4.68 2.30
CA ALA A 63 -7.72 -5.70 3.29
C ALA A 63 -6.37 -6.38 3.02
N ALA A 64 -6.06 -6.70 1.76
CA ALA A 64 -4.78 -7.29 1.37
C ALA A 64 -3.61 -6.34 1.67
N ILE A 65 -3.74 -5.05 1.34
CA ILE A 65 -2.72 -4.04 1.69
C ILE A 65 -2.59 -3.88 3.20
N MET A 66 -3.71 -3.85 3.95
CA MET A 66 -3.66 -3.81 5.41
C MET A 66 -2.97 -5.04 6.01
N ALA A 67 -3.22 -6.23 5.46
CA ALA A 67 -2.57 -7.46 5.89
C ALA A 67 -1.06 -7.42 5.59
N MET A 68 -0.67 -6.96 4.40
CA MET A 68 0.74 -6.76 4.04
C MET A 68 1.43 -5.78 4.99
N LEU A 69 0.82 -4.61 5.26
CA LEU A 69 1.37 -3.62 6.19
C LEU A 69 1.44 -4.13 7.64
N ARG A 70 0.46 -4.94 8.06
CA ARG A 70 0.45 -5.55 9.39
C ARG A 70 1.58 -6.58 9.53
N HIS A 71 1.75 -7.45 8.53
CA HIS A 71 2.82 -8.43 8.51
C HIS A 71 4.21 -7.77 8.45
N TYR A 72 4.35 -6.68 7.68
CA TYR A 72 5.60 -5.89 7.65
C TYR A 72 5.96 -5.24 8.99
N ARG A 73 4.99 -4.96 9.86
CA ARG A 73 5.29 -4.47 11.22
C ARG A 73 5.86 -5.56 12.12
N GLU A 74 5.55 -6.83 11.87
CA GLU A 74 6.05 -7.96 12.66
C GLU A 74 7.51 -8.30 12.30
N ASP A 75 7.93 -8.11 11.03
CA ASP A 75 9.30 -8.41 10.56
C ASP A 75 10.21 -7.17 10.36
N ARG A 76 9.72 -5.96 10.66
CA ARG A 76 10.41 -4.69 10.39
C ARG A 76 11.81 -4.61 11.02
N ASP A 77 11.92 -4.98 12.28
CA ASP A 77 13.14 -4.66 13.05
C ASP A 77 14.33 -5.54 12.62
N PHE A 78 14.06 -6.72 12.03
CA PHE A 78 15.08 -7.58 11.42
C PHE A 78 15.46 -7.12 10.01
N MET A 79 14.49 -6.93 9.12
CA MET A 79 14.76 -6.59 7.71
C MET A 79 15.50 -5.25 7.56
N TYR A 80 14.99 -4.18 8.17
CA TYR A 80 15.58 -2.85 8.01
C TYR A 80 16.87 -2.68 8.82
N GLY A 81 17.06 -3.46 9.89
CA GLY A 81 18.32 -3.52 10.63
C GLY A 81 19.46 -4.10 9.80
N LEU A 82 19.16 -5.08 8.93
CA LEU A 82 20.14 -5.69 8.01
C LEU A 82 20.44 -4.77 6.82
N ASP A 83 19.42 -4.16 6.20
CA ASP A 83 19.60 -3.26 5.05
C ASP A 83 20.44 -2.03 5.38
N ILE A 84 20.27 -1.43 6.55
CA ILE A 84 21.10 -0.27 6.93
C ILE A 84 22.56 -0.69 7.15
N LYS A 85 22.82 -1.89 7.69
CA LYS A 85 24.19 -2.41 7.82
C LYS A 85 24.85 -2.58 6.45
N PHE A 86 24.13 -3.08 5.45
CA PHE A 86 24.65 -3.19 4.08
C PHE A 86 24.85 -1.82 3.42
N LEU A 87 23.93 -0.88 3.59
CA LEU A 87 24.07 0.50 3.09
C LEU A 87 25.27 1.22 3.71
N ASP A 88 25.49 1.06 5.01
CA ASP A 88 26.63 1.66 5.70
C ASP A 88 27.94 0.98 5.26
N ALA A 89 27.95 -0.34 5.06
CA ALA A 89 29.10 -1.07 4.49
C ALA A 89 29.42 -0.63 3.05
N ALA A 90 28.40 -0.44 2.21
CA ALA A 90 28.57 0.04 0.84
C ALA A 90 29.11 1.48 0.79
N ARG A 91 28.65 2.36 1.69
CA ARG A 91 29.20 3.73 1.83
C ARG A 91 30.65 3.70 2.31
N ALA A 92 30.98 2.86 3.28
CA ALA A 92 32.35 2.71 3.77
C ALA A 92 33.30 2.17 2.68
N ALA A 93 32.82 1.28 1.82
CA ALA A 93 33.58 0.78 0.67
C ALA A 93 33.79 1.84 -0.43
N LYS A 94 32.84 2.77 -0.60
CA LYS A 94 32.90 3.83 -1.61
C LYS A 94 33.71 5.07 -1.19
N GLY A 95 34.00 5.18 0.11
CA GLY A 95 34.84 6.24 0.70
C GLY A 95 36.31 5.86 0.87
N LYS A 96 36.71 4.66 0.42
CA LYS A 96 38.10 4.24 0.17
C LYS A 96 38.41 4.39 -1.31
#